data_AF-A0A267GK68-F1
#
_entry.id   AF-A0A267GK68-F1
#
_cell.length_a   1.000
_cell.length_b   1.000
_cell.length_c   1.000
_cell.angle_alpha   90.00
_cell.angle_beta   90.00
_cell.angle_gamma   90.00
#
_symmetry.space_group_name_H-M   'P 1'
#
loop_
_entity.id
_entity.type
_entity.pdbx_description
1 polymer ?
#
loop_
_entity_poly.entity_id
_entity_poly.type
_entity_poly.pdbx_seq_one_letter_code
_entity_poly.pdbx_strand_id
1 'polypeptide(L)'
;VNPTDHLATMPIAEASTKPAEEQQSQQPNPKLDRYSWLIRPCSIYKEELRVCRSRAYRKHHEFVYGAQPDCSQWAVDYDNCLQQNDDRPAFEALVLSEMRRRHARLRAMTGNDVWQYRDQPPAEWNSPLPSGAAEASTVDRLTLTGADEALNSSFEQYGVLGPMSIGARMSQCTLL
;
A
#
# COMPACT_ATOMS: atom_id res chain seq x y z
N VAL A 1 0.27 5.31 -31.35
CA VAL A 1 1.48 4.64 -30.81
C VAL A 1 1.08 4.03 -29.47
N ASN A 2 0.91 2.71 -29.42
CA ASN A 2 0.28 2.02 -28.30
C ASN A 2 1.34 1.69 -27.22
N PRO A 3 1.05 1.77 -25.90
CA PRO A 3 2.05 1.60 -24.84
C PRO A 3 2.47 0.13 -24.57
N THR A 4 2.01 -0.82 -25.37
CA THR A 4 2.17 -2.27 -25.14
C THR A 4 3.42 -2.88 -25.77
N ASP A 5 4.19 -2.11 -26.53
CA ASP A 5 5.32 -2.65 -27.31
C ASP A 5 6.61 -2.90 -26.50
N HIS A 6 6.59 -2.72 -25.17
CA HIS A 6 7.75 -2.96 -24.31
C HIS A 6 7.72 -4.29 -23.53
N LEU A 7 6.68 -5.12 -23.70
CA LEU A 7 6.53 -6.37 -22.94
C LEU A 7 6.38 -7.58 -23.86
N ALA A 8 7.29 -7.71 -24.82
CA ALA A 8 7.53 -8.97 -25.52
C ALA A 8 8.69 -9.73 -24.84
N THR A 9 8.34 -10.86 -24.23
CA THR A 9 9.15 -12.08 -24.09
C THR A 9 10.60 -11.95 -23.59
N MET A 10 10.84 -12.31 -22.32
CA MET A 10 12.17 -12.71 -21.86
C MET A 10 12.25 -14.25 -21.81
N PRO A 11 13.11 -14.91 -22.59
CA PRO A 11 13.39 -16.34 -22.45
C PRO A 11 14.32 -16.60 -21.26
N ILE A 12 14.16 -17.79 -20.68
CA ILE A 12 15.02 -18.34 -19.63
C ILE A 12 16.42 -18.62 -20.21
N ALA A 13 17.44 -18.26 -19.45
CA ALA A 13 18.83 -18.14 -19.84
C ALA A 13 19.51 -19.43 -20.34
N GLU A 14 20.31 -19.28 -21.39
CA GLU A 14 21.53 -20.08 -21.59
C GLU A 14 22.75 -19.20 -21.30
N ALA A 15 23.66 -19.75 -20.49
CA ALA A 15 24.88 -19.10 -20.06
C ALA A 15 25.85 -18.93 -21.23
N SER A 16 26.20 -17.68 -21.54
CA SER A 16 27.37 -17.36 -22.36
C SER A 16 28.11 -16.20 -21.72
N THR A 17 29.30 -16.49 -21.24
CA THR A 17 30.24 -15.58 -20.62
C THR A 17 30.79 -14.59 -21.65
N LYS A 18 30.52 -13.30 -21.45
CA LYS A 18 31.35 -12.20 -21.95
C LYS A 18 31.46 -11.11 -20.87
N PRO A 19 32.68 -10.71 -20.47
CA PRO A 19 32.87 -9.62 -19.52
C PRO A 19 32.93 -8.27 -20.25
N ALA A 20 32.66 -7.21 -19.47
CA ALA A 20 32.80 -5.79 -19.76
C ALA A 20 31.58 -5.07 -20.39
N GLU A 21 30.74 -4.50 -19.53
CA GLU A 21 30.46 -3.05 -19.52
C GLU A 21 29.85 -2.66 -18.16
N GLU A 22 30.73 -2.44 -17.20
CA GLU A 22 30.42 -1.92 -15.88
C GLU A 22 30.78 -0.42 -15.88
N GLN A 23 29.97 0.45 -16.49
CA GLN A 23 29.97 1.92 -16.25
C GLN A 23 28.69 2.56 -16.81
N GLN A 24 27.60 2.59 -16.03
CA GLN A 24 26.41 3.44 -16.27
C GLN A 24 25.48 3.39 -15.04
N SER A 25 25.88 3.96 -13.90
CA SER A 25 25.02 3.95 -12.69
C SER A 25 24.83 5.31 -12.00
N GLN A 26 25.30 6.42 -12.57
CA GLN A 26 25.18 7.74 -11.93
C GLN A 26 24.54 8.84 -12.78
N GLN A 27 24.07 8.55 -14.00
CA GLN A 27 23.35 9.59 -14.76
C GLN A 27 21.87 9.60 -14.35
N PRO A 28 21.32 10.73 -13.89
CA PRO A 28 19.93 10.81 -13.47
C PRO A 28 19.03 10.48 -14.66
N ASN A 29 18.16 9.46 -14.53
CA ASN A 29 17.19 9.15 -15.56
C ASN A 29 15.97 10.07 -15.42
N PRO A 30 15.82 11.13 -16.26
CA PRO A 30 14.79 12.14 -16.10
C PRO A 30 13.36 11.59 -16.30
N LYS A 31 13.23 10.37 -16.85
CA LYS A 31 11.93 9.71 -17.00
C LYS A 31 11.41 9.14 -15.67
N LEU A 32 12.30 8.74 -14.75
CA LEU A 32 11.90 8.12 -13.49
C LEU A 32 11.43 9.13 -12.44
N ASP A 33 11.93 10.37 -12.49
CA ASP A 33 11.54 11.43 -11.53
C ASP A 33 10.04 11.72 -11.51
N ARG A 34 9.37 11.56 -12.66
CA ARG A 34 7.91 11.71 -12.78
C ARG A 34 7.14 10.71 -11.90
N TYR A 35 7.76 9.59 -11.54
CA TYR A 35 7.12 8.53 -10.77
C TYR A 35 7.45 8.58 -9.27
N SER A 36 7.99 9.68 -8.77
CA SER A 36 8.25 9.89 -7.33
C SER A 36 6.99 9.72 -6.47
N TRP A 37 5.82 10.11 -6.96
CA TRP A 37 4.52 9.93 -6.29
C TRP A 37 4.14 8.47 -6.07
N LEU A 38 4.76 7.53 -6.79
CA LEU A 38 4.49 6.10 -6.66
C LEU A 38 5.11 5.52 -5.38
N ILE A 39 6.10 6.21 -4.81
CA ILE A 39 6.82 5.77 -3.62
C ILE A 39 5.95 5.97 -2.39
N ARG A 40 5.80 4.89 -1.61
CA ARG A 40 5.10 4.88 -0.33
C ARG A 40 6.04 5.34 0.81
N PRO A 41 5.50 5.85 1.94
CA PRO A 41 6.33 6.20 3.08
C PRO A 41 7.04 4.96 3.67
N CYS A 42 8.26 5.12 4.19
CA CYS A 42 9.09 3.98 4.60
C CYS A 42 8.51 3.14 5.75
N SER A 43 7.60 3.71 6.54
CA SER A 43 6.83 2.95 7.57
C SER A 43 6.01 1.81 6.96
N ILE A 44 5.48 2.00 5.75
CA ILE A 44 4.69 0.98 5.05
C ILE A 44 5.58 -0.17 4.61
N TYR A 45 6.74 0.08 4.01
CA TYR A 45 7.67 -0.99 3.62
C TYR A 45 8.12 -1.82 4.84
N LYS A 46 8.35 -1.17 5.98
CA LYS A 46 8.68 -1.85 7.23
C LYS A 46 7.56 -2.79 7.69
N GLU A 47 6.32 -2.32 7.64
CA GLU A 47 5.16 -3.14 8.06
C GLU A 47 4.92 -4.29 7.08
N GLU A 48 5.03 -4.07 5.77
CA GLU A 48 4.90 -5.12 4.75
C GLU A 48 5.96 -6.21 4.94
N LEU A 49 7.21 -5.82 5.23
CA LEU A 49 8.28 -6.76 5.56
C LEU A 49 7.97 -7.56 6.82
N ARG A 50 7.44 -6.91 7.86
CA ARG A 50 7.02 -7.56 9.12
C ARG A 50 5.89 -8.56 8.86
N VAL A 51 4.86 -8.18 8.11
CA VAL A 51 3.74 -9.03 7.73
C VAL A 51 4.24 -10.22 6.91
N CYS A 52 5.09 -10.00 5.90
CA CYS A 52 5.65 -11.07 5.08
C CYS A 52 6.41 -12.11 5.93
N ARG A 53 7.21 -11.65 6.90
CA ARG A 53 7.97 -12.53 7.81
C ARG A 53 7.10 -13.21 8.86
N SER A 54 5.88 -12.74 9.08
CA SER A 54 4.98 -13.29 10.09
C SER A 54 4.63 -14.76 9.80
N ARG A 55 4.49 -15.57 10.86
CA ARG A 55 4.11 -16.99 10.72
C ARG A 55 2.71 -17.15 10.14
N ALA A 56 1.79 -16.25 10.48
CA ALA A 56 0.42 -16.28 9.99
C ALA A 56 0.37 -16.10 8.47
N TYR A 57 1.07 -15.08 7.95
CA TYR A 57 1.14 -14.84 6.51
C TYR A 57 1.80 -16.00 5.76
N ARG A 58 2.94 -16.50 6.27
CA ARG A 58 3.64 -17.63 5.63
C ARG A 58 2.77 -18.88 5.55
N LYS A 59 2.04 -19.22 6.61
CA LYS A 59 1.09 -20.35 6.61
C LYS A 59 -0.05 -20.14 5.61
N HIS A 60 -0.61 -18.94 5.54
CA HIS A 60 -1.67 -18.63 4.58
C HIS A 60 -1.17 -18.71 3.13
N HIS A 61 0.01 -18.15 2.86
CA HIS A 61 0.62 -18.19 1.54
C HIS A 61 0.94 -19.64 1.12
N GLU A 62 1.45 -20.46 2.04
CA GLU A 62 1.67 -21.89 1.81
C GLU A 62 0.37 -22.64 1.53
N PHE A 63 -0.73 -22.29 2.22
CA PHE A 63 -2.04 -22.87 1.96
C PHE A 63 -2.59 -22.51 0.56
N VAL A 64 -2.43 -21.25 0.12
CA VAL A 64 -2.96 -20.78 -1.17
C VAL A 64 -2.07 -21.20 -2.35
N TYR A 65 -0.76 -21.10 -2.20
CA TYR A 65 0.20 -21.25 -3.31
C TYR A 65 1.12 -22.47 -3.18
N GLY A 66 1.06 -23.22 -2.07
CA GLY A 66 1.89 -24.41 -1.84
C GLY A 66 3.36 -24.14 -1.51
N ALA A 67 3.76 -22.88 -1.34
CA ALA A 67 5.14 -22.49 -1.06
C ALA A 67 5.21 -21.32 -0.07
N GLN A 68 6.36 -21.16 0.59
CA GLN A 68 6.60 -19.98 1.42
C GLN A 68 6.90 -18.74 0.54
N PRO A 69 6.43 -17.54 0.94
CA PRO A 69 6.67 -16.31 0.19
C PRO A 69 8.13 -15.87 0.30
N ASP A 70 8.65 -15.30 -0.78
CA ASP A 70 9.95 -14.61 -0.74
C ASP A 70 9.80 -13.18 -0.22
N CYS A 71 10.34 -12.93 0.97
CA CYS A 71 10.32 -11.62 1.62
C CYS A 71 11.58 -10.77 1.33
N SER A 72 12.52 -11.27 0.53
CA SER A 72 13.78 -10.57 0.22
C SER A 72 13.53 -9.23 -0.47
N GLN A 73 12.59 -9.18 -1.42
CA GLN A 73 12.25 -7.96 -2.14
C GLN A 73 11.75 -6.86 -1.21
N TRP A 74 10.93 -7.18 -0.19
CA TRP A 74 10.45 -6.20 0.78
C TRP A 74 11.57 -5.66 1.67
N ALA A 75 12.60 -6.47 1.96
CA ALA A 75 13.77 -6.02 2.70
C ALA A 75 14.60 -5.04 1.88
N VAL A 76 14.88 -5.39 0.62
CA VAL A 76 15.59 -4.53 -0.32
C VAL A 76 14.85 -3.21 -0.54
N ASP A 77 13.53 -3.24 -0.72
CA ASP A 77 12.73 -2.02 -0.89
C ASP A 77 12.71 -1.14 0.36
N TYR A 78 12.70 -1.75 1.55
CA TYR A 78 12.79 -1.00 2.80
C TYR A 78 14.16 -0.30 2.92
N ASP A 79 15.25 -1.01 2.65
CA ASP A 79 16.61 -0.46 2.69
C ASP A 79 16.81 0.63 1.63
N ASN A 80 16.26 0.44 0.43
CA ASN A 80 16.27 1.45 -0.63
C ASN A 80 15.44 2.68 -0.25
N CYS A 81 14.30 2.52 0.43
CA CYS A 81 13.49 3.65 0.90
C CYS A 81 14.25 4.51 1.92
N LEU A 82 15.06 3.90 2.78
CA LEU A 82 15.87 4.64 3.75
C LEU A 82 16.99 5.44 3.07
N GLN A 83 17.53 4.94 1.95
CA GLN A 83 18.67 5.53 1.24
C GLN A 83 18.28 6.41 0.05
N GLN A 84 17.00 6.42 -0.36
CA GLN A 84 16.55 7.07 -1.60
C GLN A 84 16.86 8.57 -1.73
N ASN A 85 17.07 9.26 -0.61
CA ASN A 85 17.40 10.69 -0.62
C ASN A 85 18.87 10.94 -0.94
N ASP A 86 19.74 9.99 -0.59
CA ASP A 86 21.19 10.10 -0.70
C ASP A 86 21.72 9.29 -1.89
N ASP A 87 21.06 8.18 -2.23
CA ASP A 87 21.46 7.25 -3.29
C ASP A 87 20.44 7.19 -4.43
N ARG A 88 20.86 7.65 -5.60
CA ARG A 88 20.02 7.69 -6.81
C ARG A 88 19.65 6.28 -7.30
N PRO A 89 20.60 5.33 -7.44
CA PRO A 89 20.29 3.93 -7.66
C PRO A 89 19.21 3.35 -6.73
N ALA A 90 19.24 3.65 -5.43
CA ALA A 90 18.22 3.19 -4.49
C ALA A 90 16.82 3.74 -4.84
N PHE A 91 16.72 5.03 -5.17
CA PHE A 91 15.48 5.63 -5.65
C PHE A 91 14.96 4.94 -6.92
N GLU A 92 15.82 4.75 -7.92
CA GLU A 92 15.42 4.15 -9.20
C GLU A 92 14.98 2.69 -9.04
N ALA A 93 15.71 1.91 -8.24
CA ALA A 93 15.35 0.53 -7.91
C ALA A 93 13.99 0.44 -7.20
N LEU A 94 13.70 1.38 -6.29
CA LEU A 94 12.43 1.45 -5.55
C LEU A 94 11.26 1.84 -6.45
N VAL A 95 11.44 2.83 -7.33
CA VAL A 95 10.40 3.19 -8.32
C VAL A 95 10.09 2.01 -9.23
N LEU A 96 11.11 1.31 -9.72
CA LEU A 96 10.92 0.13 -10.58
C LEU A 96 10.23 -1.02 -9.85
N SER A 97 10.49 -1.21 -8.54
CA SER A 97 9.80 -2.25 -7.76
C SER A 97 8.33 -1.91 -7.56
N GLU A 98 7.98 -0.65 -7.29
CA GLU A 98 6.58 -0.20 -7.21
C GLU A 98 5.85 -0.27 -8.55
N MET A 99 6.51 0.09 -9.66
CA MET A 99 5.95 -0.08 -11.00
C MET A 99 5.64 -1.56 -11.29
N ARG A 100 6.56 -2.47 -10.95
CA ARG A 100 6.35 -3.93 -11.09
C ARG A 100 5.15 -4.40 -10.26
N ARG A 101 5.01 -3.94 -9.00
CA ARG A 101 3.85 -4.26 -8.15
C ARG A 101 2.55 -3.77 -8.74
N ARG A 102 2.51 -2.52 -9.21
CA ARG A 102 1.32 -1.94 -9.85
C ARG A 102 0.94 -2.73 -11.10
N HIS A 103 1.91 -3.06 -11.94
CA HIS A 103 1.67 -3.87 -13.14
C HIS A 103 1.12 -5.26 -12.80
N ALA A 104 1.68 -5.94 -11.79
CA ALA A 104 1.18 -7.24 -11.34
C ALA A 104 -0.28 -7.19 -10.87
N ARG A 105 -0.67 -6.14 -10.13
CA ARG A 105 -2.08 -5.91 -9.72
C ARG A 105 -3.00 -5.67 -10.92
N LEU A 106 -2.54 -4.92 -11.91
CA LEU A 106 -3.34 -4.57 -13.08
C LEU A 106 -3.42 -5.69 -14.12
N ARG A 107 -2.46 -6.64 -14.13
CA ARG A 107 -2.33 -7.69 -15.14
C ARG A 107 -3.63 -8.47 -15.39
N ALA A 108 -4.32 -8.87 -14.32
CA ALA A 108 -5.58 -9.62 -14.43
C ALA A 108 -6.70 -8.80 -15.08
N MET A 109 -6.72 -7.48 -14.84
CA MET A 109 -7.69 -6.56 -15.42
C MET A 109 -7.35 -6.25 -16.88
N THR A 110 -6.06 -6.00 -17.18
CA THR A 110 -5.60 -5.59 -18.50
C THR A 110 -5.49 -6.75 -19.49
N GLY A 111 -5.30 -7.97 -19.00
CA GLY A 111 -5.21 -9.19 -19.81
C GLY A 111 -6.54 -9.88 -20.05
N ASN A 112 -7.66 -9.25 -19.69
CA ASN A 112 -9.00 -9.78 -19.87
C ASN A 112 -9.52 -9.48 -21.27
N ASP A 113 -10.05 -10.49 -21.96
CA ASP A 113 -10.65 -10.41 -23.29
C ASP A 113 -12.18 -10.37 -23.26
N VAL A 114 -12.80 -10.70 -22.12
CA VAL A 114 -14.26 -10.73 -21.93
C VAL A 114 -14.83 -9.33 -21.63
N TRP A 115 -14.15 -8.55 -20.78
CA TRP A 115 -14.63 -7.26 -20.30
C TRP A 115 -13.79 -6.11 -20.84
N GLN A 116 -14.44 -5.09 -21.39
CA GLN A 116 -13.79 -3.87 -21.88
C GLN A 116 -13.72 -2.79 -20.80
N TYR A 117 -12.66 -1.99 -20.83
CA TYR A 117 -12.55 -0.80 -19.99
C TYR A 117 -13.59 0.24 -20.40
N ARG A 118 -14.20 0.89 -19.40
CA ARG A 118 -15.05 2.06 -19.64
C ARG A 118 -14.18 3.30 -19.64
N ASP A 119 -14.30 4.11 -20.68
CA ASP A 119 -13.62 5.41 -20.76
C ASP A 119 -14.33 6.47 -19.91
N GLN A 120 -15.65 6.35 -19.77
CA GLN A 120 -16.50 7.29 -19.04
C GLN A 120 -17.59 6.55 -18.26
N PRO A 121 -18.05 7.12 -17.13
CA PRO A 121 -19.24 6.59 -16.46
C PRO A 121 -20.46 6.66 -17.40
N PRO A 122 -21.46 5.79 -17.21
CA PRO A 122 -22.74 5.91 -17.90
C PRO A 122 -23.37 7.29 -17.71
N ALA A 123 -24.14 7.78 -18.69
CA ALA A 123 -24.74 9.12 -18.65
C ALA A 123 -25.68 9.29 -17.45
N GLU A 124 -26.42 8.24 -17.10
CA GLU A 124 -27.35 8.17 -15.98
C GLU A 124 -26.70 7.83 -14.62
N TRP A 125 -25.37 7.80 -14.53
CA TRP A 125 -24.68 7.42 -13.28
C TRP A 125 -25.02 8.35 -12.10
N ASN A 126 -25.21 9.64 -12.38
CA ASN A 126 -25.60 10.66 -11.39
C ASN A 126 -27.08 11.05 -11.49
N SER A 127 -27.92 10.22 -12.11
CA SER A 127 -29.36 10.48 -12.15
C SER A 127 -29.97 10.44 -10.75
N PRO A 128 -30.98 11.28 -10.44
CA PRO A 128 -31.65 11.24 -9.15
C PRO A 128 -32.29 9.87 -8.93
N LEU A 129 -32.40 9.48 -7.66
CA LEU A 129 -33.09 8.25 -7.27
C LEU A 129 -34.53 8.27 -7.81
N PRO A 130 -35.08 7.11 -8.22
CA PRO A 130 -36.46 7.02 -8.69
C PRO A 130 -37.44 7.49 -7.61
N SER A 131 -38.58 8.04 -8.02
CA SER A 131 -39.53 8.75 -7.14
C SER A 131 -39.93 7.96 -5.88
N GLY A 132 -40.15 6.65 -5.98
CA GLY A 132 -40.48 5.80 -4.83
C GLY A 132 -39.32 5.48 -3.88
N ALA A 133 -38.07 5.69 -4.30
CA ALA A 133 -36.88 5.49 -3.47
C ALA A 133 -36.40 6.78 -2.80
N ALA A 134 -36.67 7.94 -3.41
CA ALA A 134 -36.29 9.25 -2.87
C ALA A 134 -37.09 9.62 -1.61
N GLU A 135 -38.36 9.20 -1.52
CA GLU A 135 -39.21 9.47 -0.34
C GLU A 135 -38.71 8.73 0.93
N ALA A 136 -38.09 7.56 0.75
CA ALA A 136 -37.50 6.78 1.84
C ALA A 136 -36.13 7.31 2.31
N SER A 137 -35.48 8.20 1.56
CA SER A 137 -34.14 8.72 1.85
C SER A 137 -34.13 10.13 2.47
N THR A 138 -35.27 10.65 2.94
CA THR A 138 -35.36 11.96 3.61
C THR A 138 -34.56 12.04 4.92
N VAL A 139 -34.12 10.90 5.44
CA VAL A 139 -32.98 10.87 6.36
C VAL A 139 -31.70 11.09 5.58
N ASP A 140 -31.29 12.36 5.53
CA ASP A 140 -29.99 12.78 5.05
C ASP A 140 -28.89 12.04 5.84
N ARG A 141 -28.30 11.02 5.20
CA ARG A 141 -27.30 10.13 5.81
C ARG A 141 -25.99 10.86 6.15
N LEU A 142 -25.83 12.11 5.72
CA LEU A 142 -24.69 12.96 6.06
C LEU A 142 -24.99 13.91 7.23
N THR A 143 -26.26 14.15 7.57
CA THR A 143 -26.62 14.85 8.80
C THR A 143 -26.90 13.84 9.91
N LEU A 144 -25.83 13.29 10.47
CA LEU A 144 -25.85 12.82 11.85
C LEU A 144 -25.90 14.01 12.82
N THR A 145 -26.76 15.00 12.58
CA THR A 145 -26.89 16.20 13.45
C THR A 145 -27.53 15.90 14.81
N GLY A 146 -27.68 14.61 15.17
CA GLY A 146 -28.12 14.18 16.50
C GLY A 146 -27.38 12.95 17.06
N ALA A 147 -26.38 12.38 16.37
CA ALA A 147 -25.60 11.27 16.92
C ALA A 147 -24.31 11.74 17.63
N ASP A 148 -23.87 12.96 17.35
CA ASP A 148 -22.60 13.50 17.84
C ASP A 148 -22.67 13.86 19.33
N GLU A 149 -23.84 14.30 19.84
CA GLU A 149 -24.05 14.60 21.27
C GLU A 149 -24.12 13.33 22.14
N ALA A 150 -24.71 12.24 21.63
CA ALA A 150 -24.84 10.98 22.38
C ALA A 150 -23.52 10.19 22.45
N LEU A 151 -22.68 10.28 21.40
CA LEU A 151 -21.38 9.62 21.37
C LEU A 151 -20.32 10.37 22.19
N ASN A 152 -20.35 11.71 22.24
CA ASN A 152 -19.45 12.48 23.12
C ASN A 152 -19.76 12.30 24.61
N SER A 153 -21.04 12.17 24.99
CA SER A 153 -21.40 11.87 26.38
C SER A 153 -20.93 10.49 26.85
N SER A 154 -20.84 9.51 25.94
CA SER A 154 -20.33 8.16 26.25
C SER A 154 -18.79 8.09 26.25
N PHE A 155 -18.11 9.00 25.55
CA PHE A 155 -16.65 9.06 25.51
C PHE A 155 -16.05 9.69 26.79
N GLU A 156 -16.75 10.62 27.44
CA GLU A 156 -16.31 11.19 28.72
C GLU A 156 -16.49 10.22 29.92
N GLN A 157 -17.35 9.21 29.80
CA GLN A 157 -17.56 8.22 30.87
C GLN A 157 -16.44 7.18 30.93
N TYR A 158 -15.69 6.97 29.84
CA TYR A 158 -14.54 6.07 29.81
C TYR A 158 -13.26 6.86 29.53
N GLY A 159 -12.89 7.68 30.52
CA GLY A 159 -11.64 8.44 30.53
C GLY A 159 -10.44 7.56 30.15
N VAL A 160 -9.85 7.87 29.00
CA VAL A 160 -8.48 7.49 28.68
C VAL A 160 -7.58 8.14 29.73
N LEU A 161 -6.86 7.29 30.44
CA LEU A 161 -5.75 7.61 31.33
C LEU A 161 -4.94 8.79 30.77
N GLY A 162 -5.01 9.93 31.46
CA GLY A 162 -4.12 11.07 31.25
C GLY A 162 -2.64 10.70 31.47
N PRO A 163 -1.71 11.59 31.08
CA PRO A 163 -0.28 11.28 31.02
C PRO A 163 0.25 10.85 32.39
N MET A 164 1.00 9.72 32.42
CA MET A 164 1.67 9.24 33.63
C MET A 164 2.62 10.31 34.16
N SER A 165 2.27 10.91 35.30
CA SER A 165 3.19 11.68 36.11
C SER A 165 4.05 10.73 36.94
N ILE A 166 5.35 10.69 36.64
CA ILE A 166 6.36 10.02 37.46
C ILE A 166 6.60 10.92 38.69
N GLY A 167 6.09 10.52 39.87
CA GLY A 167 6.42 11.25 41.09
C GLY A 167 5.71 10.75 42.36
N ALA A 168 6.52 10.46 43.39
CA ALA A 168 6.22 10.23 44.81
C ALA A 168 5.61 8.86 45.17
N ARG A 169 6.45 7.88 45.57
CA ARG A 169 6.96 7.61 46.94
C ARG A 169 5.89 7.21 47.97
N MET A 170 6.01 5.95 48.41
CA MET A 170 5.88 5.40 49.76
C MET A 170 4.90 6.10 50.73
N SER A 171 3.94 5.36 51.27
CA SER A 171 3.95 4.96 52.69
C SER A 171 2.71 4.13 53.06
N GLN A 172 2.92 3.20 53.98
CA GLN A 172 1.92 2.56 54.86
C GLN A 172 1.05 1.44 54.28
N CYS A 173 1.66 0.26 54.23
CA CYS A 173 1.00 -0.98 54.64
C CYS A 173 0.92 -0.97 56.18
N THR A 174 -0.29 -0.99 56.75
CA THR A 174 -0.49 -1.21 58.19
C THR A 174 -1.74 -2.09 58.42
N LEU A 175 -1.44 -3.33 58.84
CA LEU A 175 -2.14 -4.21 59.78
C LEU A 175 -3.56 -4.74 59.46
N LEU A 176 -3.60 -6.05 59.17
CA LEU A 176 -4.22 -7.04 60.06
C LEU A 176 -3.13 -8.03 60.51
#